data_AF-A0A3D5G8N8-F1
#
_entry.id   AF-A0A3D5G8N8-F1
#
_cell.length_a   1.000
_cell.length_b   1.000
_cell.length_c   1.000
_cell.angle_alpha   90.00
_cell.angle_beta   90.00
_cell.angle_gamma   90.00
#
_symmetry.space_group_name_H-M   'P 1'
#
loop_
_entity.id
_entity.type
_entity.pdbx_description
1 polymer ?
#
loop_
_entity_poly.entity_id
_entity_poly.type
_entity_poly.pdbx_seq_one_letter_code
_entity_poly.pdbx_strand_id
1 'polypeptide(L)' 'MDLRALRERAGLKIIDVAHILECAESSIRNWEKGRTLPKMEVWQVFRMRDLYRCTEVELVLAVRKSMPTEKKEQEKPTE' A
#
# COMPACT_ATOMS: atom_id res chain seq x y z
N MET A 1 2.18 -5.31 -10.20
CA MET A 1 3.23 -4.83 -9.27
C MET A 1 2.57 -4.65 -7.91
N ASP A 2 3.22 -4.95 -6.80
CA ASP A 2 2.72 -4.62 -5.45
C ASP A 2 3.34 -3.29 -4.96
N LEU A 3 2.97 -2.84 -3.76
CA LEU A 3 3.45 -1.55 -3.21
C LEU A 3 4.96 -1.52 -3.07
N ARG A 4 5.55 -2.64 -2.64
CA ARG A 4 7.00 -2.77 -2.48
C ARG A 4 7.70 -2.61 -3.82
N ALA A 5 7.20 -3.28 -4.85
CA ALA A 5 7.79 -3.22 -6.17
C ALA A 5 7.63 -1.83 -6.82
N LEU A 6 6.56 -1.08 -6.53
CA LEU A 6 6.45 0.33 -6.92
C LEU A 6 7.53 1.20 -6.27
N ARG A 7 7.74 1.04 -4.95
CA ARG A 7 8.78 1.76 -4.22
C ARG A 7 10.19 1.43 -4.75
N GLU A 8 10.48 0.15 -4.93
CA GLU A 8 11.79 -0.34 -5.40
C GLU A 8 12.06 0.14 -6.84
N ARG A 9 11.06 0.14 -7.73
CA ARG A 9 11.17 0.71 -9.08
C ARG A 9 11.52 2.20 -9.05
N ALA A 10 10.99 2.95 -8.08
CA ALA A 10 11.29 4.35 -7.89
C ALA A 10 12.65 4.61 -7.20
N GLY A 11 13.37 3.56 -6.76
CA GLY A 11 14.66 3.68 -6.09
C GLY A 11 14.58 4.24 -4.67
N LEU A 12 13.40 4.18 -4.03
CA LEU A 12 13.15 4.80 -2.73
C LEU A 12 13.39 3.83 -1.57
N LYS A 13 13.96 4.32 -0.46
CA LYS A 13 14.00 3.58 0.80
C LYS A 13 12.69 3.77 1.56
N ILE A 14 12.39 2.83 2.45
CA ILE A 14 11.20 2.92 3.32
C ILE A 14 11.22 4.20 4.16
N ILE A 15 12.38 4.56 4.72
CA ILE A 15 12.55 5.76 5.54
C ILE A 15 12.23 7.05 4.77
N ASP A 16 12.61 7.15 3.50
CA ASP A 16 12.34 8.33 2.67
C ASP A 16 10.83 8.49 2.45
N VAL A 17 10.14 7.39 2.14
CA VAL A 17 8.69 7.39 1.94
C VAL A 17 7.96 7.72 3.23
N ALA A 18 8.36 7.10 4.35
CA ALA A 18 7.77 7.33 5.65
C ALA A 18 7.92 8.79 6.10
N HIS A 19 9.11 9.38 5.90
CA HIS A 19 9.38 10.77 6.20
C HIS A 19 8.51 11.73 5.38
N ILE A 20 8.43 11.52 4.06
CA ILE A 20 7.66 12.40 3.17
C ILE A 20 6.14 12.25 3.37
N LEU A 21 5.68 11.05 3.72
CA LEU A 21 4.28 10.79 4.04
C LEU A 21 3.96 11.03 5.52
N GLU A 22 4.88 11.58 6.32
CA GLU A 22 4.65 11.86 7.75
C GLU A 22 4.06 10.67 8.53
N CYS A 23 4.59 9.47 8.27
CA CYS A 23 4.14 8.25 8.93
C CYS A 23 5.31 7.42 9.45
N ALA A 24 5.02 6.42 10.29
CA ALA A 24 6.04 5.52 10.79
C ALA A 24 6.54 4.59 9.67
N GLU A 25 7.84 4.26 9.66
CA GLU A 25 8.38 3.24 8.74
C GLU A 25 7.68 1.87 8.88
N SER A 26 7.20 1.56 10.09
CA SER A 26 6.39 0.37 10.36
C SER A 26 5.08 0.38 9.58
N SER A 27 4.48 1.55 9.35
CA SER A 27 3.28 1.70 8.51
C SER A 27 3.57 1.28 7.08
N ILE A 28 4.64 1.82 6.47
CA ILE A 28 5.05 1.44 5.10
C ILE A 28 5.31 -0.07 5.00
N ARG A 29 6.08 -0.63 5.95
CA ARG A 29 6.35 -2.09 5.99
C ARG A 29 5.08 -2.91 6.13
N ASN A 30 4.12 -2.46 6.94
CA ASN A 30 2.86 -3.17 7.12
C ASN A 30 1.99 -3.10 5.87
N TRP A 31 1.97 -1.97 5.17
CA TRP A 31 1.24 -1.81 3.91
C TRP A 31 1.83 -2.69 2.80
N GLU A 32 3.15 -2.68 2.64
CA GLU A 32 3.86 -3.51 1.66
C GLU A 32 3.68 -5.01 1.90
N LYS A 33 3.52 -5.42 3.16
CA LYS A 33 3.26 -6.82 3.54
C LYS A 33 1.77 -7.18 3.63
N GLY A 34 0.87 -6.24 3.35
CA GLY A 34 -0.57 -6.48 3.46
C GLY A 34 -1.11 -6.69 4.87
N ARG A 35 -0.34 -6.31 5.91
CA ARG A 35 -0.76 -6.50 7.31
C ARG A 35 -1.86 -5.53 7.74
N THR A 36 -1.88 -4.35 7.15
CA THR A 36 -2.86 -3.30 7.46
C THR A 36 -3.17 -2.52 6.19
N LEU A 37 -4.42 -2.12 6.01
CA LEU A 37 -4.80 -1.19 4.95
C LEU A 37 -4.14 0.18 5.20
N PRO A 38 -3.64 0.88 4.16
CA PRO A 38 -3.13 2.23 4.31
C PRO A 38 -4.22 3.16 4.79
N LYS A 39 -4.07 3.66 6.02
CA LYS A 39 -4.87 4.77 6.54
C LYS A 39 -4.03 6.02 6.36
N MET A 40 -4.50 6.90 5.49
CA MET A 40 -3.77 8.08 5.07
C MET A 40 -4.74 9.20 4.75
N GLU A 41 -4.27 10.42 4.97
CA GLU A 41 -4.90 11.65 4.53
C GLU A 41 -4.90 11.72 3.00
N VAL A 42 -5.86 12.46 2.44
CA VAL A 42 -6.03 12.56 0.99
C VAL A 42 -4.76 13.05 0.28
N TRP A 43 -4.02 14.00 0.90
CA TRP A 43 -2.77 14.52 0.33
C TRP A 43 -1.64 13.48 0.29
N GLN A 44 -1.61 12.55 1.25
CA GLN A 44 -0.61 11.47 1.28
C GLN A 44 -0.80 10.50 0.12
N VAL A 45 -2.04 10.27 -0.33
CA VAL A 45 -2.34 9.44 -1.51
C VAL A 45 -1.69 10.03 -2.75
N PHE A 46 -1.90 11.33 -3.00
CA PHE A 46 -1.30 12.03 -4.13
C PHE A 46 0.22 12.06 -4.03
N ARG A 47 0.75 12.30 -2.83
CA ARG A 47 2.20 12.32 -2.61
C ARG A 47 2.84 10.95 -2.84
N MET A 48 2.19 9.88 -2.40
CA MET A 48 2.65 8.51 -2.59
C MET A 48 2.67 8.12 -4.06
N ARG A 49 1.63 8.49 -4.83
CA ARG A 49 1.59 8.33 -6.29
C ARG A 49 2.81 8.97 -6.96
N ASP A 50 3.10 10.22 -6.60
CA ASP A 50 4.21 10.99 -7.18
C ASP A 50 5.57 10.38 -6.85
N LEU A 51 5.77 9.99 -5.58
CA LEU A 51 6.98 9.31 -5.14
C LEU A 51 7.21 8.01 -5.90
N TYR A 52 6.16 7.20 -6.05
CA TYR A 52 6.24 5.90 -6.70
C TYR A 52 6.25 5.98 -8.23
N ARG A 53 6.13 7.19 -8.79
CA ARG A 53 6.11 7.46 -10.24
C ARG A 53 5.14 6.51 -10.94
N CYS A 54 3.91 6.49 -10.45
CA CYS A 54 2.87 5.59 -10.92
C CYS A 54 1.57 6.33 -11.20
N THR A 55 0.69 5.72 -11.98
CA THR A 55 -0.68 6.21 -12.17
C THR A 55 -1.57 5.86 -10.98
N GLU A 56 -2.73 6.52 -10.87
CA GLU A 56 -3.74 6.14 -9.88
C GLU A 56 -4.15 4.67 -10.03
N VAL A 57 -4.35 4.20 -11.27
CA VAL A 57 -4.71 2.81 -11.57
C VAL A 57 -3.64 1.85 -11.05
N GLU A 58 -2.36 2.14 -11.31
CA GLU A 58 -1.25 1.32 -10.79
C GLU A 58 -1.22 1.30 -9.27
N LEU A 59 -1.44 2.44 -8.60
CA LEU A 59 -1.43 2.53 -7.14
C LEU A 59 -2.57 1.70 -6.54
N VAL A 60 -3.79 1.81 -7.08
CA VAL A 60 -4.96 1.02 -6.63
C VAL A 60 -4.70 -0.47 -6.81
N LEU A 61 -4.18 -0.88 -7.98
CA LEU A 61 -3.84 -2.28 -8.24
C LEU A 61 -2.73 -2.79 -7.31
N ALA A 62 -1.73 -1.96 -7.01
CA ALA A 62 -0.65 -2.32 -6.10
C ALA A 62 -1.14 -2.48 -4.65
N VAL A 63 -2.01 -1.59 -4.17
CA VAL A 63 -2.66 -1.74 -2.85
C VAL A 63 -3.46 -3.03 -2.82
N ARG A 64 -4.35 -3.26 -3.81
CA ARG A 64 -5.16 -4.49 -3.90
C ARG A 64 -4.32 -5.76 -3.97
N LYS A 65 -3.16 -5.73 -4.64
CA LYS A 65 -2.25 -6.88 -4.70
C LYS A 65 -1.49 -7.09 -3.39
N SER A 66 -1.14 -6.02 -2.68
CA SER A 66 -0.42 -6.09 -1.42
C SER A 66 -1.32 -6.55 -0.28
N MET A 67 -2.61 -6.21 -0.31
CA MET A 67 -3.59 -6.70 0.63
C MET A 67 -4.07 -8.08 0.19
N PRO A 68 -4.02 -9.13 1.04
CA PRO A 68 -4.81 -10.32 0.75
C PRO A 68 -6.26 -9.88 0.67
N THR A 69 -6.94 -10.25 -0.42
CA THR A 69 -8.38 -10.12 -0.58
C THR A 69 -9.07 -10.49 0.72
N GLU A 70 -10.09 -9.72 1.06
CA GLU A 70 -10.94 -9.87 2.22
C GLU A 70 -11.09 -11.33 2.65
N LYS A 71 -11.00 -11.53 3.96
CA LYS A 71 -11.52 -12.68 4.70
C LYS A 71 -12.47 -13.49 3.82
N LYS A 72 -12.16 -14.77 3.59
CA LYS A 72 -13.18 -15.76 3.20
C LYS A 72 -14.39 -15.51 4.10
N GLU A 73 -15.40 -14.86 3.55
CA GLU A 73 -16.70 -14.76 4.18
C GLU A 73 -17.19 -16.20 4.32
N GLN A 74 -17.68 -16.50 5.50
CA GLN A 74 -18.02 -17.84 5.92
C GLN A 74 -19.16 -18.37 5.05
N GLU A 75 -18.86 -19.25 4.09
CA GLU A 75 -19.83 -20.26 3.68
C GLU A 75 -19.95 -21.24 4.86
N LYS A 76 -20.81 -20.92 5.83
CA LYS A 76 -21.48 -21.98 6.59
C LYS A 76 -22.53 -22.58 5.65
N PRO A 77 -22.49 -23.90 5.38
CA PRO A 77 -23.67 -24.56 4.86
C PRO A 77 -24.72 -24.49 5.97
N THR A 78 -25.84 -23.83 5.69
CA THR A 78 -27.05 -24.01 6.49
C THR A 78 -27.59 -25.38 6.09
N GLU A 79 -27.37 -26.34 6.98
CA GLU A 79 -28.08 -27.63 7.02
C GLU A 79 -29.53 -27.42 7.48
#